data_AF-A0A4S4MWF8-F1
#
_entry.id   AF-A0A4S4MWF8-F1
#
_cell.length_a   1.000
_cell.length_b   1.000
_cell.length_c   1.000
_cell.angle_alpha   90.00
_cell.angle_beta   90.00
_cell.angle_gamma   90.00
#
_symmetry.space_group_name_H-M   'P 1'
#
loop_
_entity.id
_entity.type
_entity.pdbx_description
1 polymer ?
#
loop_
_entity_poly.entity_id
_entity_poly.type
_entity_poly.pdbx_seq_one_letter_code
_entity_poly.pdbx_strand_id
1 'polypeptide(L)'
;MSAAESDLDVKLAHERAEHPSGTNTPRHQAQAGAALDEMLAKYEHTDEPVIAVDMDDVLSKTNYVVAKWHNEAYGTNMGLEHFYYYHYWQNPFWGTPDETFEKVEEFWKTNWIDIVPPVEGAVEGVKKLKDLGYRLVIVTARQRREMERAQKWINAHFPAGTFAGMICTGQSQETLGETADDVLTVKLSKAGVCHKLKAKLMIDDSVENSLKCIHADPPVPVLLFGNNEWNQRESKFTDITQELSFEQRLEKEGGREFWKEEKVEFPEGAPLTRVKGWEDIVAWVQAAKKDSRI
;
A
#
# COMPACT_ATOMS: atom_id res chain seq x y z
N MET A 1 3.45 -11.74 -22.31
CA MET A 1 2.12 -11.25 -21.92
C MET A 1 1.11 -12.35 -22.13
N SER A 2 0.33 -12.66 -21.10
CA SER A 2 -0.80 -13.61 -21.19
C SER A 2 -2.01 -12.94 -21.87
N ALA A 3 -2.96 -13.75 -22.36
CA ALA A 3 -4.21 -13.22 -22.94
C ALA A 3 -5.02 -12.35 -21.95
N ALA A 4 -4.97 -12.68 -20.65
CA ALA A 4 -5.62 -11.90 -19.60
C ALA A 4 -4.94 -10.53 -19.38
N GLU A 5 -3.61 -10.45 -19.51
CA GLU A 5 -2.88 -9.19 -19.44
C GLU A 5 -3.17 -8.31 -20.65
N SER A 6 -3.26 -8.89 -21.85
CA SER A 6 -3.60 -8.11 -23.05
C SER A 6 -5.01 -7.54 -23.00
N ASP A 7 -5.98 -8.31 -22.48
CA ASP A 7 -7.35 -7.81 -22.32
C ASP A 7 -7.44 -6.70 -21.27
N LEU A 8 -6.63 -6.78 -20.21
CA LEU A 8 -6.56 -5.74 -19.18
C LEU A 8 -5.92 -4.46 -19.73
N ASP A 9 -4.88 -4.58 -20.54
CA ASP A 9 -4.22 -3.45 -21.19
C ASP A 9 -5.17 -2.69 -22.14
N VAL A 10 -5.97 -3.42 -22.92
CA VAL A 10 -6.98 -2.81 -23.81
C VAL A 10 -8.05 -2.06 -23.02
N LYS A 11 -8.54 -2.65 -21.92
CA LYS A 11 -9.52 -2.00 -21.04
C LYS A 11 -8.95 -0.73 -20.40
N LEU A 12 -7.73 -0.79 -19.90
CA LEU A 12 -7.04 0.37 -19.32
C LEU A 12 -6.91 1.51 -20.33
N ALA A 13 -6.53 1.21 -21.57
CA ALA A 13 -6.42 2.24 -22.61
C ALA A 13 -7.77 2.91 -22.90
N HIS A 14 -8.86 2.13 -22.89
CA HIS A 14 -10.22 2.65 -23.06
C HIS A 14 -10.65 3.54 -21.87
N GLU A 15 -10.53 3.05 -20.64
CA GLU A 15 -10.89 3.80 -19.43
C GLU A 15 -10.10 5.12 -19.32
N ARG A 16 -8.82 5.10 -19.71
CA ARG A 16 -7.97 6.31 -19.70
C ARG A 16 -8.48 7.38 -20.65
N ALA A 17 -9.02 7.00 -21.81
CA ALA A 17 -9.57 7.92 -22.78
C ALA A 17 -10.89 8.55 -22.30
N GLU A 18 -11.68 7.82 -21.52
CA GLU A 18 -12.97 8.27 -20.99
C GLU A 18 -12.87 9.14 -19.73
N HIS A 19 -11.73 9.10 -19.03
CA HIS A 19 -11.48 9.87 -17.80
C HIS A 19 -10.34 10.89 -17.91
N PRO A 20 -10.40 11.89 -18.81
CA PRO A 20 -9.29 12.79 -19.08
C PRO A 20 -9.13 13.87 -17.98
N SER A 21 -8.52 13.51 -16.85
CA SER A 21 -7.68 14.37 -15.98
C SER A 21 -7.55 13.74 -14.60
N GLY A 22 -6.32 13.56 -14.09
CA GLY A 22 -6.09 13.42 -12.66
C GLY A 22 -6.12 14.80 -12.03
N THR A 23 -7.10 15.11 -11.19
CA THR A 23 -7.05 16.37 -10.43
C THR A 23 -5.87 16.29 -9.47
N ASN A 24 -4.84 17.09 -9.72
CA ASN A 24 -3.73 17.25 -8.80
C ASN A 24 -4.23 18.07 -7.62
N THR A 25 -4.23 17.52 -6.40
CA THR A 25 -4.38 18.32 -5.18
C THR A 25 -2.97 18.78 -4.80
N PRO A 26 -2.58 20.05 -5.04
CA PRO A 26 -1.21 20.49 -4.79
C PRO A 26 -0.85 20.33 -3.30
N ARG A 27 0.42 20.01 -2.98
CA ARG A 27 0.89 19.80 -1.59
C ARG A 27 0.47 20.93 -0.63
N HIS A 28 0.54 22.18 -1.11
CA HIS A 28 0.20 23.38 -0.32
C HIS A 28 -1.30 23.59 -0.09
N GLN A 29 -2.18 22.83 -0.75
CA GLN A 29 -3.64 22.89 -0.60
C GLN A 29 -4.18 21.73 0.24
N ALA A 30 -3.32 20.85 0.76
CA ALA A 30 -3.71 19.80 1.69
C ALA A 30 -4.33 20.45 2.94
N GLN A 31 -5.60 20.16 3.21
CA GLN A 31 -6.24 20.57 4.46
C GLN A 31 -5.53 19.89 5.63
N ALA A 32 -5.17 20.67 6.66
CA ALA A 32 -4.69 20.14 7.92
C ALA A 32 -5.68 19.09 8.44
N GLY A 33 -5.19 17.91 8.81
CA GLY A 33 -6.02 16.82 9.27
C GLY A 33 -6.83 17.21 10.51
N ALA A 34 -8.10 16.79 10.56
CA ALA A 34 -8.76 16.61 11.86
C ALA A 34 -7.85 15.75 12.74
N ALA A 35 -7.78 16.04 14.03
CA ALA A 35 -6.96 15.26 14.96
C ALA A 35 -7.30 13.78 14.78
N LEU A 36 -6.29 12.92 14.62
CA LEU A 36 -6.47 11.48 14.40
C LEU A 36 -7.48 10.87 15.40
N ASP A 37 -7.48 11.35 16.64
CA ASP A 37 -8.38 10.91 17.69
C ASP A 37 -9.86 11.27 17.40
N GLU A 38 -10.16 12.42 16.76
CA GLU A 38 -11.52 12.74 16.28
C GLU A 38 -11.94 11.82 15.13
N MET A 39 -11.02 11.52 14.20
CA MET A 39 -11.27 10.55 13.13
C MET A 39 -11.46 9.13 13.67
N LEU A 40 -10.86 8.81 14.81
CA LEU A 40 -10.95 7.49 15.43
C LEU A 40 -12.13 7.34 16.37
N ALA A 41 -12.61 8.42 16.99
CA ALA A 41 -13.79 8.43 17.85
C ALA A 41 -15.02 7.84 17.14
N LYS A 42 -15.15 8.05 15.82
CA LYS A 42 -16.23 7.45 15.01
C LYS A 42 -16.15 5.91 14.93
N TYR A 43 -15.03 5.32 15.33
CA TYR A 43 -14.78 3.88 15.33
C TYR A 43 -14.78 3.23 16.72
N GLU A 44 -14.88 3.99 17.81
CA GLU A 44 -14.71 3.50 19.20
C GLU A 44 -15.92 2.72 19.77
N HIS A 45 -17.05 2.68 19.06
CA HIS A 45 -18.34 2.25 19.64
C HIS A 45 -19.04 1.09 18.92
N THR A 46 -18.29 0.14 18.35
CA THR A 46 -18.89 -1.06 17.72
C THR A 46 -18.31 -2.34 18.33
N ASP A 47 -19.17 -3.33 18.58
CA ASP A 47 -18.76 -4.66 19.06
C ASP A 47 -18.10 -5.51 17.96
N GLU A 48 -18.17 -5.09 16.70
CA GLU A 48 -17.60 -5.82 15.55
C GLU A 48 -16.06 -5.83 15.59
N PRO A 49 -15.41 -7.01 15.51
CA PRO A 49 -13.96 -7.11 15.41
C PRO A 49 -13.45 -6.44 14.13
N VAL A 50 -12.34 -5.71 14.24
CA VAL A 50 -11.78 -4.93 13.12
C VAL A 50 -10.70 -5.72 12.39
N ILE A 51 -10.78 -5.72 11.06
CA ILE A 51 -9.66 -6.09 10.18
C ILE A 51 -9.23 -4.82 9.45
N ALA A 52 -7.95 -4.48 9.61
CA ALA A 52 -7.31 -3.42 8.85
C ALA A 52 -6.83 -3.98 7.51
N VAL A 53 -7.05 -3.23 6.43
CA VAL A 53 -6.76 -3.67 5.06
C VAL A 53 -5.97 -2.59 4.34
N ASP A 54 -4.81 -2.90 3.80
CA ASP A 54 -4.11 -1.97 2.92
C ASP A 54 -4.85 -1.76 1.60
N MET A 55 -4.53 -0.68 0.90
CA MET A 55 -5.14 -0.36 -0.39
C MET A 55 -4.28 -0.82 -1.57
N ASP A 56 -3.07 -0.28 -1.66
CA ASP A 56 -2.21 -0.47 -2.83
C ASP A 56 -1.66 -1.90 -2.85
N ASP A 57 -1.81 -2.56 -4.00
CA ASP A 57 -1.45 -3.96 -4.27
C ASP A 57 -2.07 -5.03 -3.35
N VAL A 58 -3.05 -4.64 -2.53
CA VAL A 58 -3.98 -5.51 -1.78
C VAL A 58 -5.41 -5.40 -2.31
N LEU A 59 -5.90 -4.18 -2.52
CA LEU A 59 -7.20 -3.88 -3.12
C LEU A 59 -7.08 -3.41 -4.57
N SER A 60 -6.09 -2.57 -4.89
CA SER A 60 -5.85 -2.02 -6.24
C SER A 60 -4.53 -2.52 -6.80
N LYS A 61 -4.45 -2.84 -8.11
CA LYS A 61 -3.19 -3.26 -8.76
C LYS A 61 -2.27 -2.07 -9.07
N THR A 62 -1.82 -1.37 -8.02
CA THR A 62 -1.16 -0.07 -8.13
C THR A 62 0.18 -0.17 -8.86
N ASN A 63 1.06 -1.07 -8.47
CA ASN A 63 2.35 -1.24 -9.15
C ASN A 63 2.19 -1.64 -10.63
N TYR A 64 1.11 -2.35 -10.97
CA TYR A 64 0.83 -2.70 -12.37
C TYR A 64 0.54 -1.46 -13.23
N VAL A 65 -0.31 -0.53 -12.77
CA VAL A 65 -0.56 0.71 -13.52
C VAL A 65 0.63 1.68 -13.48
N VAL A 66 1.39 1.70 -12.40
CA VAL A 66 2.64 2.47 -12.30
C VAL A 66 3.64 2.02 -13.36
N ALA A 67 3.81 0.70 -13.55
CA ALA A 67 4.68 0.16 -14.59
C ALA A 67 4.23 0.59 -16.00
N LYS A 68 2.92 0.53 -16.27
CA LYS A 68 2.33 0.93 -17.56
C LYS A 68 2.52 2.42 -17.83
N TRP A 69 2.26 3.26 -16.84
CA TRP A 69 2.55 4.68 -16.92
C TRP A 69 4.03 4.95 -17.18
N HIS A 70 4.94 4.29 -16.46
CA HIS A 70 6.38 4.51 -16.59
C HIS A 70 6.87 4.16 -18.02
N ASN A 71 6.35 3.07 -18.59
CA ASN A 71 6.64 2.67 -19.96
C ASN A 71 6.15 3.69 -20.99
N GLU A 72 4.97 4.27 -20.77
CA GLU A 72 4.42 5.31 -21.65
C GLU A 72 5.18 6.65 -21.51
N ALA A 73 5.48 7.07 -20.28
CA ALA A 73 6.07 8.37 -20.00
C ALA A 73 7.56 8.44 -20.36
N TYR A 74 8.31 7.35 -20.16
CA TYR A 74 9.78 7.34 -20.32
C TYR A 74 10.29 6.31 -21.33
N GLY A 75 9.40 5.60 -22.04
CA GLY A 75 9.80 4.60 -23.03
C GLY A 75 10.52 3.37 -22.44
N THR A 76 10.25 3.05 -21.18
CA THR A 76 10.86 1.88 -20.51
C THR A 76 10.17 0.56 -20.86
N ASN A 77 10.72 -0.54 -20.32
CA ASN A 77 10.13 -1.87 -20.39
C ASN A 77 9.97 -2.47 -18.98
N MET A 78 9.40 -1.68 -18.08
CA MET A 78 9.11 -2.05 -16.70
C MET A 78 7.91 -3.02 -16.64
N GLY A 79 8.06 -4.02 -15.79
CA GLY A 79 7.03 -5.01 -15.43
C GLY A 79 7.04 -5.25 -13.92
N LEU A 80 6.07 -6.00 -13.39
CA LEU A 80 5.98 -6.27 -11.95
C LEU A 80 7.22 -6.98 -11.39
N GLU A 81 7.88 -7.79 -12.22
CA GLU A 81 9.13 -8.49 -11.92
C GLU A 81 10.32 -7.54 -11.69
N HIS A 82 10.20 -6.25 -11.99
CA HIS A 82 11.24 -5.25 -11.75
C HIS A 82 11.04 -4.48 -10.44
N PHE A 83 9.91 -4.63 -9.75
CA PHE A 83 9.68 -4.03 -8.44
C PHE A 83 10.29 -4.94 -7.36
N TYR A 84 11.61 -4.95 -7.22
CA TYR A 84 12.33 -5.79 -6.25
C TYR A 84 12.17 -5.38 -4.79
N TYR A 85 11.95 -4.09 -4.53
CA TYR A 85 11.85 -3.49 -3.20
C TYR A 85 10.67 -2.53 -3.11
N TYR A 86 10.17 -2.32 -1.89
CA TYR A 86 9.10 -1.36 -1.59
C TYR A 86 9.42 0.07 -2.04
N HIS A 87 10.64 0.56 -1.78
CA HIS A 87 11.03 1.91 -2.20
C HIS A 87 11.46 1.93 -3.66
N TYR A 88 10.80 2.77 -4.47
CA TYR A 88 10.98 2.79 -5.93
C TYR A 88 12.41 3.09 -6.41
N TRP A 89 13.17 3.96 -5.73
CA TRP A 89 14.56 4.27 -6.10
C TRP A 89 15.51 3.06 -5.98
N GLN A 90 15.11 2.04 -5.22
CA GLN A 90 15.85 0.79 -5.10
C GLN A 90 15.52 -0.20 -6.23
N ASN A 91 14.71 0.19 -7.22
CA ASN A 91 14.32 -0.63 -8.36
C ASN A 91 14.88 -0.07 -9.67
N PRO A 92 15.10 -0.92 -10.69
CA PRO A 92 15.49 -0.47 -12.02
C PRO A 92 14.59 0.64 -12.57
N PHE A 93 15.13 1.48 -13.45
CA PHE A 93 14.43 2.53 -14.20
C PHE A 93 14.01 3.77 -13.41
N TRP A 94 13.95 3.72 -12.07
CA TRP A 94 13.50 4.84 -11.26
C TRP A 94 14.57 5.92 -11.05
N GLY A 95 15.84 5.54 -11.07
CA GLY A 95 16.96 6.45 -10.86
C GLY A 95 17.20 6.75 -9.38
N THR A 96 17.82 7.90 -9.11
CA THR A 96 18.12 8.38 -7.75
C THR A 96 16.84 8.66 -6.95
N PRO A 97 16.92 8.80 -5.62
CA PRO A 97 15.77 9.21 -4.81
C PRO A 97 15.07 10.48 -5.31
N ASP A 98 15.83 11.51 -5.71
CA ASP A 98 15.27 12.78 -6.21
C ASP A 98 14.51 12.57 -7.52
N GLU A 99 15.11 11.89 -8.50
CA GLU A 99 14.44 11.53 -9.77
C GLU A 99 13.19 10.68 -9.51
N THR A 100 13.25 9.78 -8.54
CA THR A 100 12.13 8.94 -8.14
C THR A 100 10.98 9.79 -7.58
N PHE A 101 11.28 10.77 -6.73
CA PHE A 101 10.27 11.69 -6.20
C PHE A 101 9.60 12.52 -7.29
N GLU A 102 10.38 13.03 -8.24
CA GLU A 102 9.84 13.75 -9.40
C GLU A 102 8.91 12.86 -10.23
N LYS A 103 9.33 11.63 -10.54
CA LYS A 103 8.51 10.63 -11.25
C LYS A 103 7.22 10.32 -10.51
N VAL A 104 7.28 10.09 -9.20
CA VAL A 104 6.07 9.85 -8.39
C VAL A 104 5.12 11.05 -8.46
N GLU A 105 5.62 12.28 -8.34
CA GLU A 105 4.79 13.48 -8.49
C GLU A 105 4.21 13.63 -9.90
N GLU A 106 4.93 13.21 -10.94
CA GLU A 106 4.42 13.17 -12.31
C GLU A 106 3.32 12.13 -12.48
N PHE A 107 3.48 10.92 -11.93
CA PHE A 107 2.46 9.88 -11.93
C PHE A 107 1.15 10.39 -11.31
N TRP A 108 1.22 11.04 -10.14
CA TRP A 108 0.04 11.55 -9.45
C TRP A 108 -0.69 12.68 -10.20
N LYS A 109 -0.03 13.38 -11.13
CA LYS A 109 -0.69 14.36 -12.03
C LYS A 109 -1.55 13.70 -13.11
N THR A 110 -1.36 12.41 -13.37
CA THR A 110 -2.12 11.65 -14.37
C THR A 110 -3.38 11.01 -13.77
N ASN A 111 -4.23 10.44 -14.61
CA ASN A 111 -5.42 9.66 -14.23
C ASN A 111 -5.15 8.15 -14.04
N TRP A 112 -3.89 7.68 -14.19
CA TRP A 112 -3.58 6.24 -14.13
C TRP A 112 -4.02 5.57 -12.83
N ILE A 113 -3.90 6.26 -11.70
CA ILE A 113 -4.32 5.73 -10.40
C ILE A 113 -5.86 5.72 -10.22
N ASP A 114 -6.61 6.46 -11.03
CA ASP A 114 -8.08 6.50 -10.95
C ASP A 114 -8.72 5.33 -11.71
N ILE A 115 -8.00 4.75 -12.68
CA ILE A 115 -8.43 3.63 -13.52
C ILE A 115 -7.76 2.31 -13.13
N VAL A 116 -7.10 2.27 -11.97
CA VAL A 116 -6.42 1.07 -11.50
C VAL A 116 -7.43 -0.06 -11.30
N PRO A 117 -7.22 -1.26 -11.88
CA PRO A 117 -8.15 -2.36 -11.67
C PRO A 117 -8.03 -2.91 -10.24
N PRO A 118 -9.12 -3.44 -9.67
CA PRO A 118 -9.04 -4.14 -8.40
C PRO A 118 -8.16 -5.39 -8.52
N VAL A 119 -7.51 -5.75 -7.41
CA VAL A 119 -6.83 -7.04 -7.26
C VAL A 119 -7.83 -8.18 -7.42
N GLU A 120 -7.41 -9.28 -8.04
CA GLU A 120 -8.28 -10.41 -8.31
C GLU A 120 -8.85 -11.00 -7.01
N GLY A 121 -10.17 -11.21 -7.00
CA GLY A 121 -10.90 -11.70 -5.83
C GLY A 121 -11.05 -10.70 -4.68
N ALA A 122 -10.57 -9.45 -4.81
CA ALA A 122 -10.67 -8.46 -3.73
C ALA A 122 -12.12 -8.10 -3.40
N VAL A 123 -12.95 -7.84 -4.42
CA VAL A 123 -14.36 -7.45 -4.21
C VAL A 123 -15.13 -8.56 -3.49
N GLU A 124 -14.98 -9.80 -3.94
CA GLU A 124 -15.62 -10.98 -3.34
C GLU A 124 -15.04 -11.32 -1.97
N GLY A 125 -13.72 -11.22 -1.80
CA GLY A 125 -13.00 -11.52 -0.58
C GLY A 125 -13.40 -10.57 0.55
N VAL A 126 -13.36 -9.27 0.29
CA VAL A 126 -13.79 -8.22 1.22
C VAL A 126 -15.27 -8.42 1.60
N LYS A 127 -16.14 -8.73 0.64
CA LYS A 127 -17.54 -9.06 0.93
C LYS A 127 -17.66 -10.25 1.87
N LYS A 128 -16.92 -11.33 1.64
CA LYS A 128 -16.93 -12.51 2.53
C LYS A 128 -16.44 -12.16 3.95
N LEU A 129 -15.43 -11.31 4.09
CA LEU A 129 -14.99 -10.85 5.42
C LEU A 129 -16.08 -10.04 6.14
N LYS A 130 -16.83 -9.21 5.41
CA LYS A 130 -18.02 -8.51 5.93
C LYS A 130 -19.13 -9.47 6.34
N ASP A 131 -19.43 -10.47 5.52
CA ASP A 131 -20.44 -11.50 5.82
C ASP A 131 -20.05 -12.33 7.06
N LEU A 132 -18.75 -12.46 7.34
CA LEU A 132 -18.22 -13.02 8.58
C LEU A 132 -18.31 -12.06 9.77
N GLY A 133 -18.93 -10.89 9.64
CA GLY A 133 -19.18 -9.96 10.74
C GLY A 133 -17.95 -9.14 11.16
N TYR A 134 -16.93 -9.04 10.31
CA TYR A 134 -15.80 -8.15 10.55
C TYR A 134 -16.10 -6.74 10.05
N ARG A 135 -15.65 -5.75 10.81
CA ARG A 135 -15.61 -4.36 10.37
C ARG A 135 -14.29 -4.11 9.64
N LEU A 136 -14.37 -3.63 8.41
CA LEU A 136 -13.18 -3.41 7.58
C LEU A 136 -12.82 -1.92 7.55
N VAL A 137 -11.57 -1.60 7.85
CA VAL A 137 -11.03 -0.24 7.78
C VAL A 137 -9.81 -0.24 6.88
N ILE A 138 -9.79 0.65 5.89
CA ILE A 138 -8.63 0.80 5.00
C ILE A 138 -7.55 1.57 5.76
N VAL A 139 -6.32 1.04 5.77
CA VAL A 139 -5.15 1.69 6.38
C VAL A 139 -4.05 1.73 5.34
N THR A 140 -3.81 2.91 4.75
CA THR A 140 -2.96 3.07 3.55
C THR A 140 -1.83 4.07 3.77
N ALA A 141 -0.69 3.83 3.11
CA ALA A 141 0.44 4.75 3.08
C ALA A 141 0.22 5.99 2.18
N ARG A 142 -0.88 6.04 1.40
CA ARG A 142 -1.27 7.26 0.68
C ARG A 142 -1.35 8.46 1.61
N GLN A 143 -1.14 9.65 1.07
CA GLN A 143 -1.25 10.88 1.83
C GLN A 143 -2.72 11.35 1.87
N ARG A 144 -2.99 12.41 2.63
CA ARG A 144 -4.36 12.89 2.83
C ARG A 144 -4.96 13.50 1.57
N ARG A 145 -4.13 14.11 0.72
CA ARG A 145 -4.52 14.82 -0.50
C ARG A 145 -5.04 13.87 -1.59
N GLU A 146 -4.68 12.59 -1.53
CA GLU A 146 -5.09 11.52 -2.44
C GLU A 146 -6.39 10.83 -2.01
N MET A 147 -6.86 11.09 -0.78
CA MET A 147 -8.03 10.42 -0.19
C MET A 147 -9.31 10.59 -1.00
N GLU A 148 -9.53 11.75 -1.60
CA GLU A 148 -10.75 11.97 -2.40
C GLU A 148 -10.78 11.03 -3.61
N ARG A 149 -9.64 10.92 -4.31
CA ARG A 149 -9.47 10.01 -5.46
C ARG A 149 -9.58 8.56 -5.01
N ALA A 150 -8.92 8.20 -3.91
CA ALA A 150 -9.01 6.87 -3.32
C ALA A 150 -10.46 6.50 -2.94
N GLN A 151 -11.21 7.42 -2.34
CA GLN A 151 -12.60 7.19 -1.95
C GLN A 151 -13.52 7.05 -3.17
N LYS A 152 -13.32 7.86 -4.23
CA LYS A 152 -14.04 7.71 -5.50
C LYS A 152 -13.80 6.34 -6.11
N TRP A 153 -12.54 5.91 -6.15
CA TRP A 153 -12.16 4.58 -6.63
C TRP A 153 -12.81 3.46 -5.81
N ILE A 154 -12.75 3.53 -4.48
CA ILE A 154 -13.42 2.55 -3.61
C ILE A 154 -14.92 2.50 -3.87
N ASN A 155 -15.58 3.63 -4.02
CA ASN A 155 -17.03 3.69 -4.29
C ASN A 155 -17.40 3.14 -5.68
N ALA A 156 -16.48 3.20 -6.65
CA ALA A 156 -16.69 2.67 -8.00
C ALA A 156 -16.58 1.14 -8.05
N HIS A 157 -15.71 0.54 -7.22
CA HIS A 157 -15.39 -0.89 -7.29
C HIS A 157 -16.00 -1.74 -6.17
N PHE A 158 -16.29 -1.15 -5.01
CA PHE A 158 -16.83 -1.87 -3.86
C PHE A 158 -18.25 -1.38 -3.54
N PRO A 159 -19.19 -2.29 -3.19
CA PRO A 159 -20.51 -1.89 -2.76
C PRO A 159 -20.48 -0.86 -1.61
N ALA A 160 -21.46 0.03 -1.58
CA ALA A 160 -21.56 1.04 -0.52
C ALA A 160 -21.63 0.38 0.88
N GLY A 161 -20.89 0.93 1.84
CA GLY A 161 -20.83 0.40 3.21
C GLY A 161 -19.89 -0.80 3.40
N THR A 162 -19.16 -1.22 2.36
CA THR A 162 -18.14 -2.27 2.46
C THR A 162 -17.07 -1.94 3.49
N PHE A 163 -16.51 -0.72 3.43
CA PHE A 163 -15.50 -0.25 4.37
C PHE A 163 -16.12 0.79 5.31
N ALA A 164 -15.80 0.70 6.60
CA ALA A 164 -16.22 1.68 7.61
C ALA A 164 -15.49 3.02 7.46
N GLY A 165 -14.32 3.01 6.83
CA GLY A 165 -13.60 4.21 6.42
C GLY A 165 -12.16 3.91 6.03
N MET A 166 -11.40 4.97 5.81
CA MET A 166 -10.01 4.94 5.35
C MET A 166 -9.15 5.87 6.20
N ILE A 167 -7.95 5.44 6.55
CA ILE A 167 -6.96 6.16 7.35
C ILE A 167 -5.63 6.19 6.59
N CYS A 168 -5.09 7.39 6.39
CA CYS A 168 -3.79 7.61 5.75
C CYS A 168 -2.66 7.72 6.76
N THR A 169 -1.60 6.95 6.57
CA THR A 169 -0.36 7.02 7.36
C THR A 169 0.72 7.88 6.72
N GLY A 170 0.54 8.27 5.44
CA GLY A 170 1.47 9.11 4.68
C GLY A 170 1.67 10.52 5.24
N GLN A 171 0.75 11.03 6.08
CA GLN A 171 0.85 12.36 6.71
C GLN A 171 2.06 12.52 7.65
N SER A 172 2.69 11.41 8.03
CA SER A 172 3.92 11.40 8.82
C SER A 172 5.14 12.04 8.15
N GLN A 173 5.08 12.32 6.84
CA GLN A 173 6.09 13.10 6.12
C GLN A 173 5.68 14.57 5.90
N GLU A 174 4.40 14.92 6.05
CA GLU A 174 3.86 16.28 5.88
C GLU A 174 3.51 16.92 7.23
N THR A 175 4.34 16.71 8.26
CA THR A 175 4.27 17.59 9.43
C THR A 175 4.99 18.88 9.07
N LEU A 176 4.17 19.83 8.63
CA LEU A 176 4.27 21.27 8.86
C LEU A 176 5.59 21.92 8.41
N GLY A 177 5.46 22.81 7.42
CA GLY A 177 6.55 23.66 6.98
C GLY A 177 7.23 24.37 8.16
N GLU A 178 8.54 24.56 8.01
CA GLU A 178 9.36 25.67 8.52
C GLU A 178 8.70 26.56 9.59
N THR A 179 8.33 26.01 10.75
CA THR A 179 8.18 26.80 11.96
C THR A 179 8.85 26.04 13.09
N ALA A 180 9.87 26.68 13.61
CA ALA A 180 10.68 26.25 14.72
C ALA A 180 9.85 25.84 15.94
N ASP A 181 10.45 24.94 16.70
CA ASP A 181 10.20 24.59 18.11
C ASP A 181 9.05 23.60 18.40
N ASP A 182 9.46 22.39 18.78
CA ASP A 182 8.79 21.43 19.67
C ASP A 182 7.48 20.73 19.24
N VAL A 183 7.20 20.58 17.94
CA VAL A 183 6.19 19.59 17.50
C VAL A 183 6.87 18.25 17.24
N LEU A 184 6.71 17.32 18.18
CA LEU A 184 7.00 15.89 17.98
C LEU A 184 6.18 15.40 16.77
N THR A 185 6.81 15.35 15.60
CA THR A 185 6.28 14.70 14.40
C THR A 185 6.18 13.20 14.66
N VAL A 186 5.12 12.77 15.33
CA VAL A 186 4.86 11.34 15.52
C VAL A 186 4.40 10.80 14.19
N LYS A 187 5.31 10.10 13.50
CA LYS A 187 4.96 9.37 12.29
C LYS A 187 3.91 8.30 12.63
N LEU A 188 2.65 8.53 12.26
CA LEU A 188 1.59 7.55 12.46
C LEU A 188 1.85 6.32 11.59
N SER A 189 2.33 5.23 12.17
CA SER A 189 2.56 3.97 11.47
C SER A 189 1.27 3.16 11.33
N LYS A 190 1.20 2.25 10.35
CA LYS A 190 0.08 1.32 10.22
C LYS A 190 -0.13 0.49 11.49
N ALA A 191 0.96 0.07 12.15
CA ALA A 191 0.91 -0.60 13.45
C ALA A 191 0.21 0.26 14.52
N GLY A 192 0.55 1.55 14.61
CA GLY A 192 -0.09 2.48 15.55
C GLY A 192 -1.58 2.70 15.24
N VAL A 193 -1.95 2.75 13.95
CA VAL A 193 -3.37 2.80 13.54
C VAL A 193 -4.10 1.51 13.95
N CYS A 194 -3.51 0.34 13.69
CA CYS A 194 -4.09 -0.94 14.08
C CYS A 194 -4.32 -1.03 15.60
N HIS A 195 -3.38 -0.58 16.42
CA HIS A 195 -3.56 -0.51 17.87
C HIS A 195 -4.71 0.39 18.29
N LYS A 196 -4.77 1.60 17.74
CA LYS A 196 -5.86 2.56 18.03
C LYS A 196 -7.22 2.02 17.61
N LEU A 197 -7.30 1.31 16.47
CA LEU A 197 -8.51 0.62 16.01
C LEU A 197 -8.82 -0.66 16.78
N LYS A 198 -7.91 -1.14 17.64
CA LYS A 198 -7.95 -2.48 18.25
C LYS A 198 -8.13 -3.57 17.18
N ALA A 199 -7.49 -3.40 16.04
CA ALA A 199 -7.55 -4.32 14.92
C ALA A 199 -7.03 -5.69 15.32
N LYS A 200 -7.77 -6.74 14.94
CA LYS A 200 -7.43 -8.14 15.18
C LYS A 200 -6.43 -8.69 14.16
N LEU A 201 -6.39 -8.06 13.00
CA LEU A 201 -5.60 -8.50 11.85
C LEU A 201 -5.29 -7.29 10.96
N MET A 202 -4.10 -7.27 10.40
CA MET A 202 -3.71 -6.42 9.28
C MET A 202 -3.52 -7.27 8.02
N ILE A 203 -4.02 -6.81 6.88
CA ILE A 203 -3.75 -7.39 5.56
C ILE A 203 -2.95 -6.35 4.78
N ASP A 204 -1.70 -6.66 4.44
CA ASP A 204 -0.74 -5.72 3.84
C ASP A 204 0.20 -6.47 2.90
N ASP A 205 0.66 -5.86 1.82
CA ASP A 205 1.61 -6.47 0.89
C ASP A 205 3.06 -6.05 1.18
N SER A 206 3.30 -5.01 1.99
CA SER A 206 4.63 -4.52 2.35
C SER A 206 5.22 -5.32 3.51
N VAL A 207 6.45 -5.80 3.29
CA VAL A 207 7.26 -6.46 4.32
C VAL A 207 7.56 -5.49 5.46
N GLU A 208 7.91 -4.24 5.17
CA GLU A 208 8.29 -3.23 6.14
C GLU A 208 7.13 -2.87 7.08
N ASN A 209 5.93 -2.72 6.52
CA ASN A 209 4.72 -2.48 7.31
C ASN A 209 4.38 -3.71 8.16
N SER A 210 4.50 -4.91 7.58
CA SER A 210 4.25 -6.17 8.27
C SER A 210 5.20 -6.38 9.45
N LEU A 211 6.51 -6.14 9.25
CA LEU A 211 7.53 -6.20 10.30
C LEU A 211 7.23 -5.21 11.44
N LYS A 212 6.85 -3.96 11.11
CA LYS A 212 6.44 -2.98 12.13
C LYS A 212 5.22 -3.43 12.93
N CYS A 213 4.26 -4.12 12.30
CA CYS A 213 3.08 -4.65 12.97
C CYS A 213 3.42 -5.81 13.92
N ILE A 214 4.23 -6.78 13.48
CA ILE A 214 4.56 -7.94 14.34
C ILE A 214 5.56 -7.61 15.46
N HIS A 215 6.35 -6.57 15.30
CA HIS A 215 7.27 -6.07 16.34
C HIS A 215 6.64 -5.00 17.24
N ALA A 216 5.40 -4.59 16.99
CA ALA A 216 4.67 -3.69 17.88
C ALA A 216 4.34 -4.39 19.21
N ASP A 217 4.03 -3.60 20.24
CA ASP A 217 3.61 -4.12 21.55
C ASP A 217 2.20 -3.60 21.90
N PRO A 218 1.18 -4.47 21.99
CA PRO A 218 1.22 -5.90 21.66
C PRO A 218 1.37 -6.13 20.13
N PRO A 219 1.88 -7.29 19.68
CA PRO A 219 1.98 -7.59 18.25
C PRO A 219 0.62 -7.54 17.55
N VAL A 220 0.58 -6.98 16.35
CA VAL A 220 -0.60 -7.02 15.47
C VAL A 220 -0.41 -8.18 14.49
N PRO A 221 -1.30 -9.19 14.47
CA PRO A 221 -1.23 -10.26 13.48
C PRO A 221 -1.34 -9.73 12.05
N VAL A 222 -0.54 -10.28 11.13
CA VAL A 222 -0.48 -9.83 9.73
C VAL A 222 -0.69 -10.98 8.77
N LEU A 223 -1.53 -10.77 7.75
CA LEU A 223 -1.49 -11.53 6.51
C LEU A 223 -0.68 -10.77 5.47
N LEU A 224 0.53 -11.24 5.19
CA LEU A 224 1.39 -10.67 4.16
C LEU A 224 0.88 -11.12 2.78
N PHE A 225 0.28 -10.19 2.04
CA PHE A 225 -0.44 -10.46 0.81
C PHE A 225 0.49 -10.62 -0.40
N GLY A 226 0.26 -11.67 -1.17
CA GLY A 226 0.93 -11.94 -2.44
C GLY A 226 2.32 -12.56 -2.30
N ASN A 227 2.90 -12.85 -3.46
CA ASN A 227 4.27 -13.36 -3.61
C ASN A 227 5.05 -12.51 -4.63
N ASN A 228 4.82 -11.21 -4.57
CA ASN A 228 5.41 -10.24 -5.48
C ASN A 228 6.88 -9.98 -5.14
N GLU A 229 7.67 -9.52 -6.11
CA GLU A 229 9.11 -9.29 -5.89
C GLU A 229 9.40 -8.33 -4.73
N TRP A 230 8.63 -7.24 -4.60
CA TRP A 230 8.82 -6.21 -3.57
C TRP A 230 8.56 -6.69 -2.15
N ASN A 231 7.92 -7.86 -2.00
CA ASN A 231 7.63 -8.44 -0.70
C ASN A 231 8.43 -9.72 -0.41
N GLN A 232 9.43 -10.01 -1.23
CA GLN A 232 10.44 -11.05 -0.97
C GLN A 232 11.63 -10.52 -0.17
N ARG A 233 11.75 -9.20 -0.05
CA ARG A 233 12.91 -8.48 0.50
C ARG A 233 12.43 -7.38 1.42
N GLU A 234 13.29 -7.03 2.37
CA GLU A 234 13.08 -5.84 3.19
C GLU A 234 13.85 -4.68 2.56
N SER A 235 13.12 -3.61 2.24
CA SER A 235 13.63 -2.35 1.73
C SER A 235 14.03 -1.46 2.90
N LYS A 236 15.35 -1.35 3.12
CA LYS A 236 15.94 -0.59 4.22
C LYS A 236 16.57 0.71 3.70
N PHE A 237 16.38 1.78 4.47
CA PHE A 237 17.17 3.01 4.38
C PHE A 237 17.17 3.69 5.75
N THR A 238 18.22 4.47 6.04
CA THR A 238 18.30 5.27 7.28
C THR A 238 18.17 6.75 6.97
N ASP A 239 18.89 7.20 5.95
CA ASP A 239 18.94 8.59 5.51
C ASP A 239 18.85 8.60 3.99
N ILE A 240 17.76 9.15 3.45
CA ILE A 240 17.48 9.14 2.01
C ILE A 240 18.54 9.91 1.21
N THR A 241 19.23 10.87 1.83
CA THR A 241 20.30 11.64 1.19
C THR A 241 21.57 10.81 0.95
N GLN A 242 21.66 9.64 1.57
CA GLN A 242 22.77 8.70 1.43
C GLN A 242 22.40 7.49 0.56
N GLU A 243 21.16 7.43 0.08
CA GLU A 243 20.67 6.32 -0.71
C GLU A 243 21.17 6.39 -2.16
N LEU A 244 21.42 5.20 -2.71
CA LEU A 244 21.80 5.02 -4.10
C LEU A 244 20.58 4.60 -4.91
N SER A 245 20.57 4.97 -6.19
CA SER A 245 19.72 4.28 -7.18
C SER A 245 20.08 2.81 -7.28
N PHE A 246 19.19 2.01 -7.83
CA PHE A 246 19.45 0.61 -8.16
C PHE A 246 20.70 0.45 -9.03
N GLU A 247 20.84 1.25 -10.08
CA GLU A 247 21.95 1.19 -11.02
C GLU A 247 23.29 1.52 -10.35
N GLN A 248 23.32 2.58 -9.51
CA GLN A 248 24.52 2.94 -8.74
C GLN A 248 24.89 1.86 -7.72
N ARG A 249 23.90 1.25 -7.06
CA ARG A 249 24.14 0.13 -6.14
C ARG A 249 24.70 -1.07 -6.89
N LEU A 250 24.13 -1.43 -8.04
CA LEU A 250 24.59 -2.53 -8.88
C LEU A 250 26.04 -2.33 -9.35
N GLU A 251 26.39 -1.12 -9.76
CA GLU A 251 27.77 -0.77 -10.13
C GLU A 251 28.72 -0.90 -8.94
N LYS A 252 28.35 -0.36 -7.78
CA LYS A 252 29.13 -0.44 -6.54
C LYS A 252 29.34 -1.89 -6.08
N GLU A 253 28.37 -2.75 -6.33
CA GLU A 253 28.39 -4.20 -6.03
C GLU A 253 29.11 -5.01 -7.13
N GLY A 254 29.73 -4.36 -8.12
CA GLY A 254 30.50 -5.02 -9.18
C GLY A 254 29.65 -5.85 -10.12
N GLY A 255 28.37 -5.49 -10.31
CA GLY A 255 27.42 -6.25 -11.12
C GLY A 255 26.79 -7.44 -10.41
N ARG A 256 27.05 -7.64 -9.10
CA ARG A 256 26.40 -8.68 -8.31
C ARG A 256 24.90 -8.42 -8.22
N GLU A 257 24.10 -9.42 -8.59
CA GLU A 257 22.64 -9.36 -8.58
C GLU A 257 22.10 -9.53 -7.15
N PHE A 258 22.39 -8.56 -6.28
CA PHE A 258 22.11 -8.61 -4.84
C PHE A 258 20.65 -8.94 -4.50
N TRP A 259 19.69 -8.52 -5.34
CA TRP A 259 18.27 -8.84 -5.16
C TRP A 259 17.97 -10.35 -5.34
N LYS A 260 18.81 -11.14 -6.00
CA LYS A 260 18.57 -12.60 -6.07
C LYS A 260 18.91 -13.31 -4.75
N GLU A 261 19.82 -12.74 -3.97
CA GLU A 261 20.34 -13.30 -2.73
C GLU A 261 19.60 -12.76 -1.50
N GLU A 262 19.21 -11.48 -1.53
CA GLU A 262 18.44 -10.87 -0.46
C GLU A 262 17.05 -11.49 -0.40
N LYS A 263 16.75 -12.12 0.73
CA LYS A 263 15.43 -12.65 1.08
C LYS A 263 15.13 -12.27 2.52
N VAL A 264 13.91 -11.79 2.76
CA VAL A 264 13.45 -11.57 4.12
C VAL A 264 13.13 -12.90 4.78
N GLU A 265 13.66 -13.10 5.98
CA GLU A 265 13.28 -14.21 6.85
C GLU A 265 12.43 -13.64 7.99
N PHE A 266 11.34 -14.34 8.30
CA PHE A 266 10.48 -13.97 9.43
C PHE A 266 10.84 -14.81 10.65
N PRO A 267 10.82 -14.23 11.86
CA PRO A 267 11.08 -14.98 13.09
C PRO A 267 10.12 -16.17 13.22
N GLU A 268 10.62 -17.32 13.67
CA GLU A 268 9.78 -18.46 13.97
C GLU A 268 8.74 -18.10 15.04
N GLY A 269 7.47 -18.43 14.79
CA GLY A 269 6.37 -18.08 15.70
C GLY A 269 5.91 -16.62 15.63
N ALA A 270 6.47 -15.79 14.75
CA ALA A 270 5.93 -14.46 14.50
C ALA A 270 4.45 -14.56 14.06
N PRO A 271 3.57 -13.63 14.49
CA PRO A 271 2.17 -13.62 14.08
C PRO A 271 2.00 -13.07 12.64
N LEU A 272 2.75 -13.62 11.70
CA LEU A 272 2.75 -13.28 10.28
C LEU A 272 2.46 -14.54 9.47
N THR A 273 1.50 -14.46 8.55
CA THR A 273 1.22 -15.54 7.60
C THR A 273 1.23 -14.97 6.19
N ARG A 274 2.04 -15.53 5.29
CA ARG A 274 1.98 -15.17 3.87
C ARG A 274 0.77 -15.84 3.22
N VAL A 275 0.01 -15.08 2.43
CA VAL A 275 -1.17 -15.55 1.68
C VAL A 275 -1.03 -15.15 0.22
N LYS A 276 -1.44 -16.00 -0.73
CA LYS A 276 -1.20 -15.73 -2.17
C LYS A 276 -2.24 -14.81 -2.79
N GLY A 277 -3.44 -14.77 -2.22
CA GLY A 277 -4.57 -14.04 -2.77
C GLY A 277 -5.74 -13.98 -1.79
N TRP A 278 -6.86 -13.40 -2.25
CA TRP A 278 -8.05 -13.18 -1.42
C TRP A 278 -8.76 -14.48 -0.99
N GLU A 279 -8.64 -15.54 -1.77
CA GLU A 279 -9.16 -16.85 -1.37
C GLU A 279 -8.45 -17.39 -0.12
N ASP A 280 -7.12 -17.29 -0.08
CA ASP A 280 -6.30 -17.69 1.08
C ASP A 280 -6.60 -16.82 2.31
N ILE A 281 -6.79 -15.51 2.12
CA ILE A 281 -7.21 -14.59 3.20
C ILE A 281 -8.51 -15.08 3.83
N VAL A 282 -9.53 -15.31 3.01
CA VAL A 282 -10.85 -15.72 3.49
C VAL A 282 -10.76 -17.06 4.21
N ALA A 283 -10.06 -18.04 3.64
CA ALA A 283 -9.87 -19.33 4.27
C ALA A 283 -9.16 -19.22 5.63
N TRP A 284 -8.12 -18.40 5.71
CA TRP A 284 -7.41 -18.15 6.96
C TRP A 284 -8.31 -17.49 8.01
N VAL A 285 -9.06 -16.45 7.64
CA VAL A 285 -9.96 -15.73 8.55
C VAL A 285 -11.09 -16.64 9.05
N GLN A 286 -11.68 -17.47 8.18
CA GLN A 286 -12.69 -18.45 8.59
C GLN A 286 -12.16 -19.45 9.62
N ALA A 287 -10.95 -19.98 9.40
CA ALA A 287 -10.31 -20.89 10.34
C ALA A 287 -10.00 -20.18 11.66
N ALA A 288 -9.41 -18.98 11.59
CA ALA A 288 -9.06 -18.20 12.77
C ALA A 288 -10.27 -17.79 13.60
N LYS A 289 -11.40 -17.45 12.95
CA LYS A 289 -12.68 -17.19 13.61
C LYS A 289 -13.21 -18.43 14.33
N LYS A 290 -13.18 -19.60 13.67
CA LYS A 290 -13.63 -20.88 14.25
C LYS A 290 -12.82 -21.22 15.51
N ASP A 291 -11.53 -20.91 15.49
CA ASP A 291 -10.61 -21.13 16.61
C ASP A 291 -10.64 -20.00 17.66
N SER A 292 -11.50 -18.99 17.49
CA SER A 292 -11.58 -17.79 18.35
C SER A 292 -10.25 -17.02 18.46
N ARG A 293 -9.41 -17.06 17.42
CA ARG A 293 -8.14 -16.33 17.35
C ARG A 293 -8.31 -14.86 16.99
N ILE A 294 -9.37 -14.51 16.24
CA ILE A 294 -9.69 -13.14 15.80
C ILE A 294 -11.19 -12.84 15.82
#